data_AF-A0A350IU79-F1
#
_entry.id   AF-A0A350IU79-F1
#
_cell.length_a   1.000
_cell.length_b   1.000
_cell.length_c   1.000
_cell.angle_alpha   90.00
_cell.angle_beta   90.00
_cell.angle_gamma   90.00
#
_symmetry.space_group_name_H-M   'P 1'
#
loop_
_entity.id
_entity.type
_entity.pdbx_description
1 polymer ?
#
loop_
_entity_poly.entity_id
_entity_poly.type
_entity_poly.pdbx_seq_one_letter_code
_entity_poly.pdbx_strand_id
1 'polypeptide(L)'
;MEESCVRLRCRRPAGAGPWPLSSALTELGRLGLRVTERFRSLGTGRGQPLIHAQEASWRGLAVHLESLVTSGGAVVEAALALPGMDEVVLRVDEDSWWELVDVFAAAADATHGALVDGEPVDLTPPASPRGWRRRIGDHLALLVPSGTDAGWAPAGSLYTSLPSSRLEVVLR
;
A
#
# COMPACT_ATOMS: atom_id res chain seq x y z
N MET A 1 -11.88 -13.16 -9.78
CA MET A 1 -11.37 -11.95 -10.46
C MET A 1 -9.98 -11.73 -9.91
N GLU A 2 -9.02 -11.50 -10.78
CA GLU A 2 -7.66 -11.11 -10.36
C GLU A 2 -7.75 -9.68 -9.79
N GLU A 3 -7.01 -9.42 -8.71
CA GLU A 3 -6.99 -8.15 -8.00
C GLU A 3 -5.55 -7.66 -7.90
N SER A 4 -5.33 -6.40 -8.24
CA SER A 4 -4.03 -5.75 -8.02
C SER A 4 -4.03 -5.08 -6.67
N CYS A 5 -3.10 -5.50 -5.81
CA CYS A 5 -3.04 -5.06 -4.42
C CYS A 5 -1.70 -4.38 -4.12
N VAL A 6 -1.77 -3.14 -3.64
CA VAL A 6 -0.63 -2.47 -3.01
C VAL A 6 -0.69 -2.74 -1.52
N ARG A 7 0.35 -3.38 -0.99
CA ARG A 7 0.47 -3.67 0.44
C ARG A 7 1.67 -2.94 1.02
N LEU A 8 1.40 -2.19 2.09
CA LEU A 8 2.32 -1.28 2.72
C LEU A 8 2.54 -1.66 4.16
N ARG A 9 3.78 -1.55 4.60
CA ARG A 9 4.12 -1.49 6.01
C ARG A 9 4.17 -0.04 6.42
N CYS A 10 3.45 0.27 7.48
CA CYS A 10 3.29 1.62 7.99
C CYS A 10 4.03 1.79 9.30
N ARG A 11 4.49 3.01 9.57
CA ARG A 11 4.89 3.39 10.92
C ARG A 11 3.68 3.36 11.82
N ARG A 12 3.88 2.94 13.06
CA ARG A 12 2.83 3.05 14.06
C ARG A 12 2.59 4.53 14.37
N PRO A 13 1.34 5.02 14.35
CA PRO A 13 1.04 6.38 14.79
C PRO A 13 1.51 6.56 16.24
N ALA A 14 2.28 7.62 16.50
CA ALA A 14 2.65 7.98 17.86
C ALA A 14 1.43 8.57 18.59
N GLY A 15 0.97 7.91 19.67
CA GLY A 15 -0.11 8.43 20.52
C GLY A 15 -1.51 8.30 19.90
N ALA A 16 -2.32 9.36 20.03
CA ALA A 16 -3.75 9.40 19.66
C ALA A 16 -4.01 9.91 18.23
N GLY A 17 -2.99 9.94 17.36
CA GLY A 17 -3.12 10.41 15.98
C GLY A 17 -4.15 9.62 15.17
N PRO A 18 -4.63 10.19 14.05
CA PRO A 18 -5.57 9.52 13.15
C PRO A 18 -4.94 8.23 12.63
N TRP A 19 -5.78 7.23 12.47
CA TRP A 19 -5.31 5.90 12.11
C TRP A 19 -5.04 5.82 10.60
N PRO A 20 -4.10 4.98 10.12
CA PRO A 20 -3.60 5.06 8.75
C PRO A 20 -4.70 5.00 7.68
N LEU A 21 -5.72 4.16 7.87
CA LEU A 21 -6.84 4.09 6.93
C LEU A 21 -7.71 5.36 6.95
N SER A 22 -7.94 5.97 8.10
CA SER A 22 -8.72 7.21 8.19
C SER A 22 -7.99 8.39 7.51
N SER A 23 -6.67 8.47 7.70
CA SER A 23 -5.82 9.44 7.02
C SER A 23 -5.83 9.19 5.50
N ALA A 24 -5.65 7.95 5.08
CA ALA A 24 -5.70 7.54 3.68
C ALA A 24 -7.04 7.89 3.02
N LEU A 25 -8.17 7.54 3.64
CA LEU A 25 -9.50 7.84 3.08
C LEU A 25 -9.73 9.36 2.89
N THR A 26 -9.22 10.18 3.82
CA THR A 26 -9.32 11.63 3.73
C THR A 26 -8.53 12.17 2.54
N GLU A 27 -7.28 11.73 2.38
CA GLU A 27 -6.39 12.19 1.32
C GLU A 27 -6.83 11.65 -0.05
N LEU A 28 -7.21 10.37 -0.14
CA LEU A 28 -7.73 9.76 -1.36
C LEU A 28 -9.07 10.37 -1.80
N GLY A 29 -9.86 10.89 -0.86
CA GLY A 29 -11.05 11.67 -1.17
C GLY A 29 -10.75 12.90 -2.04
N ARG A 30 -9.56 13.51 -1.88
CA ARG A 30 -9.11 14.63 -2.73
C ARG A 30 -8.79 14.19 -4.16
N LEU A 31 -8.42 12.92 -4.35
CA LEU A 31 -8.26 12.28 -5.66
C LEU A 31 -9.58 11.77 -6.26
N GLY A 32 -10.71 12.06 -5.61
CA GLY A 32 -12.05 11.66 -6.08
C GLY A 32 -12.47 10.26 -5.66
N LEU A 33 -11.76 9.62 -4.72
CA LEU A 33 -12.21 8.36 -4.11
C LEU A 33 -13.47 8.61 -3.28
N ARG A 34 -14.48 7.77 -3.46
CA ARG A 34 -15.78 7.88 -2.77
C ARG A 34 -16.06 6.61 -1.99
N VAL A 35 -16.18 6.72 -0.67
CA VAL A 35 -16.56 5.60 0.20
C VAL A 35 -17.97 5.12 -0.12
N THR A 36 -18.19 3.81 -0.04
CA THR A 36 -19.52 3.20 -0.08
C THR A 36 -20.01 2.90 1.33
N GLU A 37 -21.25 2.41 1.47
CA GLU A 37 -21.84 2.10 2.79
C GLU A 37 -21.18 0.91 3.51
N ARG A 38 -20.30 0.16 2.83
CA ARG A 38 -19.67 -1.04 3.38
C ARG A 38 -18.38 -0.72 4.11
N PHE A 39 -18.52 -0.65 5.42
CA PHE A 39 -17.45 -0.50 6.40
C PHE A 39 -17.38 -1.72 7.31
N ARG A 40 -16.17 -2.20 7.59
CA ARG A 40 -15.92 -3.26 8.58
C ARG A 40 -14.84 -2.82 9.54
N SER A 41 -15.08 -2.99 10.83
CA SER A 41 -14.10 -2.75 11.88
C SER A 41 -14.18 -3.84 12.92
N LEU A 42 -13.03 -4.38 13.29
CA LEU A 42 -12.88 -5.39 14.34
C LEU A 42 -11.88 -4.87 15.37
N GLY A 43 -12.26 -4.87 16.64
CA GLY A 43 -11.38 -4.42 17.71
C GLY A 43 -11.98 -4.69 19.08
N THR A 44 -11.33 -4.20 20.12
CA THR A 44 -11.74 -4.39 21.52
C THR A 44 -12.91 -3.49 21.95
N GLY A 45 -13.47 -2.70 21.02
CA GLY A 45 -14.51 -1.70 21.30
C GLY A 45 -14.01 -0.45 22.03
N ARG A 46 -12.70 -0.34 22.31
CA ARG A 46 -12.06 0.82 22.92
C ARG A 46 -10.72 1.11 22.23
N GLY A 47 -10.54 2.34 21.77
CA GLY A 47 -9.29 2.75 21.10
C GLY A 47 -9.19 2.28 19.66
N GLN A 48 -7.97 2.01 19.19
CA GLN A 48 -7.70 1.64 17.81
C GLN A 48 -8.22 0.22 17.51
N PRO A 49 -8.96 0.01 16.42
CA PRO A 49 -9.37 -1.34 16.05
C PRO A 49 -8.17 -2.15 15.54
N LEU A 50 -8.31 -3.47 15.54
CA LEU A 50 -7.30 -4.41 15.05
C LEU A 50 -7.34 -4.52 13.53
N ILE A 51 -8.55 -4.45 12.96
CA ILE A 51 -8.80 -4.48 11.51
C ILE A 51 -9.80 -3.39 11.20
N HIS A 52 -9.58 -2.71 10.09
CA HIS A 52 -10.54 -1.80 9.50
C HIS A 52 -10.44 -1.87 7.99
N ALA A 53 -11.60 -2.02 7.39
CA ALA A 53 -11.73 -2.14 5.96
C ALA A 53 -12.86 -1.23 5.48
N GLN A 54 -12.65 -0.63 4.32
CA GLN A 54 -13.57 0.28 3.68
C GLN A 54 -13.65 -0.04 2.20
N GLU A 55 -14.87 -0.25 1.70
CA GLU A 55 -15.13 -0.30 0.26
C GLU A 55 -15.35 1.12 -0.27
N ALA A 56 -14.85 1.39 -1.47
CA ALA A 56 -14.93 2.68 -2.13
C ALA A 56 -15.01 2.50 -3.66
N SER A 57 -15.22 3.61 -4.35
CA SER A 57 -15.06 3.69 -5.79
C SER A 57 -14.16 4.84 -6.18
N TRP A 58 -13.31 4.61 -7.17
CA TRP A 58 -12.43 5.63 -7.74
C TRP A 58 -12.40 5.47 -9.25
N ARG A 59 -12.73 6.53 -9.99
CA ARG A 59 -12.84 6.51 -11.47
C ARG A 59 -13.70 5.35 -12.01
N GLY A 60 -14.74 4.97 -11.27
CA GLY A 60 -15.63 3.86 -11.61
C GLY A 60 -15.07 2.46 -11.33
N LEU A 61 -13.84 2.35 -10.83
CA LEU A 61 -13.29 1.09 -10.32
C LEU A 61 -13.75 0.86 -8.89
N ALA A 62 -13.99 -0.40 -8.53
CA ALA A 62 -14.14 -0.79 -7.13
C ALA A 62 -12.78 -0.68 -6.44
N VAL A 63 -12.76 -0.17 -5.21
CA VAL A 63 -11.54 -0.06 -4.42
C VAL A 63 -11.82 -0.63 -3.04
N HIS A 64 -10.94 -1.50 -2.57
CA HIS A 64 -10.97 -2.00 -1.22
C HIS A 64 -9.74 -1.50 -0.47
N LEU A 65 -9.95 -0.86 0.66
CA LEU A 65 -8.85 -0.44 1.53
C LEU A 65 -8.95 -1.18 2.85
N GLU A 66 -7.82 -1.65 3.36
CA GLU A 66 -7.75 -2.32 4.65
C GLU A 66 -6.54 -1.80 5.43
N SER A 67 -6.67 -1.73 6.75
CA SER A 67 -5.54 -1.60 7.66
C SER A 67 -5.67 -2.60 8.79
N LEU A 68 -4.55 -3.23 9.12
CA LEU A 68 -4.45 -4.28 10.13
C LEU A 68 -3.29 -4.01 11.10
N VAL A 69 -3.50 -4.35 12.36
CA VAL A 69 -2.46 -4.32 13.39
C VAL A 69 -1.99 -5.75 13.63
N THR A 70 -0.70 -6.00 13.41
CA THR A 70 -0.16 -7.36 13.59
C THR A 70 -0.01 -7.72 15.06
N SER A 71 0.08 -9.02 15.35
CA SER A 71 0.27 -9.58 16.68
C SER A 71 1.47 -8.93 17.39
N GLY A 72 1.20 -8.27 18.52
CA GLY A 72 2.17 -7.48 19.30
C GLY A 72 1.97 -5.96 19.20
N GLY A 73 1.07 -5.48 18.33
CA GLY A 73 0.69 -4.07 18.23
C GLY A 73 1.79 -3.15 17.68
N ALA A 74 2.92 -3.70 17.26
CA ALA A 74 4.11 -2.94 16.87
C ALA A 74 4.10 -2.52 15.39
N VAL A 75 3.28 -3.19 14.56
CA VAL A 75 3.25 -2.99 13.11
C VAL A 75 1.83 -2.72 12.67
N VAL A 76 1.69 -1.73 11.80
CA VAL A 76 0.48 -1.51 11.05
C VAL A 76 0.78 -1.84 9.60
N GLU A 77 -0.07 -2.65 8.97
CA GLU A 77 -0.09 -2.79 7.51
C GLU A 77 -1.31 -2.07 6.96
N ALA A 78 -1.17 -1.58 5.74
CA ALA A 78 -2.25 -1.00 4.97
C ALA A 78 -2.27 -1.62 3.57
N ALA A 79 -3.46 -1.90 3.06
CA ALA A 79 -3.67 -2.47 1.74
C ALA A 79 -4.64 -1.60 0.95
N LEU A 80 -4.34 -1.46 -0.34
CA LEU A 80 -5.19 -0.84 -1.35
C LEU A 80 -5.32 -1.84 -2.48
N ALA A 81 -6.51 -2.43 -2.62
CA ALA A 81 -6.83 -3.37 -3.68
C ALA A 81 -7.78 -2.73 -4.70
N LEU A 82 -7.46 -2.95 -5.97
CA LEU A 82 -8.25 -2.59 -7.13
C LEU A 82 -8.45 -3.86 -7.98
N PRO A 83 -9.35 -3.84 -8.99
CA PRO A 83 -9.37 -4.87 -10.01
C PRO A 83 -7.99 -5.09 -10.64
N GLY A 84 -7.80 -6.25 -11.27
CA GLY A 84 -6.55 -6.57 -11.97
C GLY A 84 -6.11 -5.47 -12.94
N MET A 85 -4.79 -5.36 -13.14
CA MET A 85 -4.17 -4.29 -13.94
C MET A 85 -4.81 -4.13 -15.33
N ASP A 86 -5.21 -5.23 -15.97
CA ASP A 86 -5.89 -5.22 -17.27
C ASP A 86 -7.17 -4.38 -17.28
N GLU A 87 -7.93 -4.35 -16.17
CA GLU A 87 -9.10 -3.49 -16.04
C GLU A 87 -8.72 -2.04 -15.66
N VAL A 88 -7.69 -1.88 -14.82
CA VAL A 88 -7.22 -0.56 -14.37
C VAL A 88 -6.73 0.29 -15.55
N VAL A 89 -5.88 -0.27 -16.41
CA VAL A 89 -5.29 0.45 -17.56
C VAL A 89 -6.32 0.90 -18.60
N LEU A 90 -7.52 0.32 -18.59
CA LEU A 90 -8.62 0.74 -19.48
C LEU A 90 -9.32 2.02 -18.99
N ARG A 91 -9.17 2.39 -17.72
CA ARG A 91 -9.88 3.53 -17.10
C ARG A 91 -8.95 4.59 -16.52
N VAL A 92 -7.70 4.25 -16.27
CA VAL A 92 -6.76 5.06 -15.52
C VAL A 92 -5.41 5.04 -16.22
N ASP A 93 -4.88 6.22 -16.53
CA ASP A 93 -3.51 6.39 -17.00
C ASP A 93 -2.49 6.08 -15.90
N GLU A 94 -1.26 5.79 -16.31
CA GLU A 94 -0.22 5.38 -15.39
C GLU A 94 0.13 6.45 -14.33
N ASP A 95 0.19 7.73 -14.72
CA ASP A 95 0.52 8.82 -13.79
C ASP A 95 -0.51 8.89 -12.66
N SER A 96 -1.79 8.77 -13.00
CA SER A 96 -2.89 8.75 -12.04
C SER A 96 -2.87 7.52 -11.13
N TRP A 97 -2.44 6.37 -11.66
CA TRP A 97 -2.24 5.17 -10.83
C TRP A 97 -1.14 5.41 -9.80
N TRP A 98 0.02 5.91 -10.21
CA TRP A 98 1.12 6.17 -9.29
C TRP A 98 0.81 7.30 -8.31
N GLU A 99 0.04 8.31 -8.71
CA GLU A 99 -0.48 9.35 -7.81
C GLU A 99 -1.36 8.75 -6.71
N LEU A 100 -2.28 7.84 -7.06
CA LEU A 100 -3.11 7.13 -6.07
C LEU A 100 -2.24 6.37 -5.06
N VAL A 101 -1.26 5.62 -5.57
CA VAL A 101 -0.35 4.81 -4.74
C VAL A 101 0.52 5.70 -3.85
N ASP A 102 1.07 6.79 -4.38
CA ASP A 102 1.91 7.74 -3.63
C ASP A 102 1.12 8.42 -2.51
N VAL A 103 -0.07 8.93 -2.80
CA VAL A 103 -0.95 9.57 -1.80
C VAL A 103 -1.39 8.57 -0.75
N PHE A 104 -1.75 7.34 -1.14
CA PHE A 104 -2.09 6.28 -0.19
C PHE A 104 -0.92 5.98 0.74
N ALA A 105 0.28 5.78 0.18
CA ALA A 105 1.47 5.47 0.94
C ALA A 105 1.91 6.60 1.87
N ALA A 106 1.83 7.85 1.42
CA ALA A 106 2.12 9.02 2.23
C ALA A 106 1.14 9.16 3.39
N ALA A 107 -0.16 9.04 3.11
CA ALA A 107 -1.21 9.19 4.12
C ALA A 107 -1.19 8.07 5.18
N ALA A 108 -0.74 6.87 4.78
CA ALA A 108 -0.56 5.74 5.67
C ALA A 108 0.79 5.77 6.43
N ASP A 109 1.66 6.77 6.21
CA ASP A 109 3.04 6.84 6.73
C ASP A 109 3.82 5.54 6.45
N ALA A 110 3.79 5.11 5.18
CA ALA A 110 4.41 3.89 4.72
C ALA A 110 5.95 3.96 4.77
N THR A 111 6.58 2.88 5.23
CA THR A 111 8.03 2.71 5.22
C THR A 111 8.52 1.96 4.00
N HIS A 112 7.72 1.02 3.50
CA HIS A 112 7.98 0.21 2.31
C HIS A 112 6.74 -0.63 2.00
N GLY A 113 6.74 -1.30 0.86
CA GLY A 113 5.62 -2.12 0.43
C GLY A 113 5.93 -2.97 -0.80
N ALA A 114 4.88 -3.55 -1.36
CA ALA A 114 4.93 -4.31 -2.59
C ALA A 114 3.62 -4.16 -3.37
N LEU A 115 3.71 -4.27 -4.68
CA LEU A 115 2.58 -4.53 -5.56
C LEU A 115 2.51 -6.05 -5.80
N VAL A 116 1.35 -6.63 -5.50
CA VAL A 116 1.11 -8.07 -5.58
C VAL A 116 -0.22 -8.36 -6.27
N ASP A 117 -0.33 -9.56 -6.83
CA ASP A 117 -1.53 -10.05 -7.49
C ASP A 117 -2.41 -10.84 -6.49
N GLY A 118 -2.86 -10.16 -5.44
CA GLY A 118 -3.70 -10.74 -4.38
C GLY A 118 -3.00 -11.69 -3.38
N GLU A 119 -1.78 -12.16 -3.67
CA GLU A 119 -1.05 -13.07 -2.79
C GLU A 119 -0.56 -12.40 -1.48
N PRO A 120 -0.50 -13.14 -0.36
CA PRO A 120 0.05 -12.64 0.89
C PRO A 120 1.55 -12.33 0.74
N VAL A 121 1.97 -11.22 1.35
CA VAL A 121 3.36 -10.73 1.26
C VAL A 121 4.00 -10.59 2.64
N ASP A 122 5.26 -11.00 2.75
CA ASP A 122 6.09 -10.70 3.92
C ASP A 122 6.68 -9.29 3.79
N LEU A 123 6.10 -8.35 4.54
CA LEU A 123 6.58 -6.97 4.63
C LEU A 123 7.60 -6.76 5.77
N THR A 124 8.23 -7.79 6.30
CA THR A 124 9.33 -7.59 7.27
C THR A 124 10.52 -6.95 6.56
N PRO A 125 11.16 -5.86 7.02
CA PRO A 125 12.34 -5.34 6.31
C PRO A 125 13.43 -6.42 6.16
N PRO A 126 14.01 -6.63 4.97
CA PRO A 126 15.06 -7.62 4.82
C PRO A 126 16.33 -7.14 5.53
N ALA A 127 16.98 -8.05 6.26
CA ALA A 127 18.20 -7.75 7.02
C ALA A 127 19.44 -7.52 6.14
N SER A 128 19.33 -7.71 4.82
CA SER A 128 20.45 -7.53 3.89
C SER A 128 19.97 -7.17 2.47
N PRO A 129 20.82 -6.54 1.65
CA PRO A 129 20.58 -6.30 0.22
C PRO A 129 20.15 -7.56 -0.56
N ARG A 130 20.72 -8.73 -0.24
CA ARG A 130 20.32 -10.01 -0.86
C ARG A 130 18.86 -10.39 -0.59
N GLY A 131 18.31 -9.98 0.55
CA GLY A 131 16.91 -10.21 0.89
C GLY A 131 15.96 -9.43 -0.02
N TRP A 132 16.35 -8.22 -0.46
CA TRP A 132 15.57 -7.44 -1.43
C TRP A 132 15.52 -8.10 -2.81
N ARG A 133 16.64 -8.62 -3.32
CA ARG A 133 16.68 -9.35 -4.61
C ARG A 133 15.68 -10.49 -4.68
N ARG A 134 15.61 -11.30 -3.61
CA ARG A 134 14.69 -12.44 -3.56
C ARG A 134 13.24 -11.96 -3.71
N ARG A 135 12.88 -10.89 -3.00
CA ARG A 135 11.52 -10.36 -3.00
C ARG A 135 11.09 -9.73 -4.31
N ILE A 136 12.00 -9.16 -5.09
CA ILE A 136 11.67 -8.68 -6.44
C ILE A 136 11.21 -9.85 -7.33
N GLY A 137 11.81 -11.04 -7.17
CA GLY A 137 11.38 -12.23 -7.89
C GLY A 137 9.98 -12.73 -7.49
N ASP A 138 9.54 -12.42 -6.27
CA ASP A 138 8.30 -12.92 -5.68
C ASP A 138 7.11 -11.97 -5.90
N HIS A 139 7.34 -10.72 -6.36
CA HIS A 139 6.32 -9.67 -6.44
C HIS A 139 6.33 -8.94 -7.80
N LEU A 140 5.23 -8.26 -8.13
CA LEU A 140 5.15 -7.46 -9.37
C LEU A 140 6.02 -6.21 -9.27
N ALA A 141 6.02 -5.57 -8.10
CA ALA A 141 6.89 -4.43 -7.79
C ALA A 141 7.21 -4.40 -6.30
N LEU A 142 8.34 -3.76 -5.97
CA LEU A 142 8.65 -3.34 -4.61
C LEU A 142 8.55 -1.83 -4.48
N LEU A 143 8.05 -1.38 -3.33
CA LEU A 143 8.09 0.02 -2.93
C LEU A 143 9.12 0.14 -1.79
N VAL A 144 10.22 0.81 -2.02
CA VAL A 144 11.35 0.91 -1.08
C VAL A 144 11.62 2.36 -0.71
N PRO A 145 12.21 2.67 0.46
CA PRO A 145 12.61 4.04 0.78
C PRO A 145 13.53 4.61 -0.29
N SER A 146 13.35 5.89 -0.65
CA SER A 146 14.24 6.55 -1.60
C SER A 146 15.70 6.48 -1.17
N GLY A 147 16.60 6.21 -2.13
CA GLY A 147 18.02 6.06 -1.87
C GLY A 147 18.42 4.74 -1.20
N THR A 148 17.54 3.73 -1.19
CA THR A 148 17.90 2.39 -0.72
C THR A 148 18.94 1.79 -1.66
N ASP A 149 20.17 1.59 -1.19
CA ASP A 149 21.20 0.85 -1.92
C ASP A 149 21.04 -0.66 -1.68
N ALA A 150 20.07 -1.28 -2.36
CA ALA A 150 19.77 -2.69 -2.12
C ALA A 150 20.52 -3.66 -3.04
N GLY A 151 21.38 -3.16 -3.93
CA GLY A 151 22.08 -4.00 -4.90
C GLY A 151 21.14 -4.96 -5.66
N TRP A 152 19.87 -4.61 -5.92
CA TRP A 152 18.89 -5.51 -6.55
C TRP A 152 19.25 -5.91 -7.97
N ALA A 153 20.10 -5.13 -8.64
CA ALA A 153 20.59 -5.47 -9.97
C ALA A 153 21.31 -6.85 -9.98
N PRO A 154 21.10 -7.67 -11.02
CA PRO A 154 20.28 -7.42 -12.21
C PRO A 154 18.80 -7.83 -12.07
N ALA A 155 18.36 -8.28 -10.89
CA ALA A 155 17.02 -8.87 -10.69
C ALA A 155 15.86 -7.86 -10.73
N GLY A 156 16.17 -6.56 -10.82
CA GLY A 156 15.18 -5.51 -10.98
C GLY A 156 15.83 -4.15 -11.27
N SER A 157 14.99 -3.19 -11.62
CA SER A 157 15.40 -1.83 -11.99
C SER A 157 14.49 -0.78 -11.34
N LEU A 158 15.06 0.38 -11.03
CA LEU A 158 14.29 1.53 -10.57
C LEU A 158 13.39 1.99 -11.72
N TYR A 159 12.08 2.04 -11.44
CA TYR A 159 11.08 2.39 -12.41
C TYR A 159 10.64 3.85 -12.28
N THR A 160 10.17 4.24 -11.09
CA THR A 160 9.74 5.62 -10.82
C THR A 160 9.91 5.98 -9.33
N SER A 161 9.75 7.26 -9.01
CA SER A 161 9.77 7.81 -7.65
C SER A 161 8.37 8.29 -7.25
N LEU A 162 8.01 8.06 -5.99
CA LEU A 162 6.77 8.47 -5.36
C LEU A 162 7.09 9.60 -4.34
N PRO A 163 6.99 10.88 -4.75
CA PRO A 163 7.58 11.98 -4.01
C PRO A 163 6.90 12.28 -2.67
N SER A 164 5.59 12.04 -2.56
CA SER A 164 4.83 12.35 -1.34
C SER A 164 5.17 11.36 -0.21
N SER A 165 5.29 10.09 -0.56
CA SER A 165 5.63 8.98 0.34
C SER A 165 7.14 8.79 0.53
N ARG A 166 7.96 9.38 -0.36
CA ARG A 166 9.42 9.20 -0.40
C ARG A 166 9.80 7.73 -0.62
N LEU A 167 9.03 7.07 -1.45
CA LEU A 167 9.26 5.70 -1.89
C LEU A 167 9.72 5.68 -3.35
N GLU A 168 10.40 4.62 -3.72
CA GLU A 168 10.83 4.30 -5.06
C GLU A 168 10.21 2.97 -5.48
N VAL A 169 9.76 2.89 -6.72
CA VAL A 169 9.19 1.67 -7.30
C VAL A 169 10.30 0.92 -8.02
N VAL A 170 10.52 -0.33 -7.63
CA VAL A 170 11.45 -1.24 -8.28
C VAL A 170 10.65 -2.35 -8.95
N LEU A 171 10.80 -2.48 -10.27
CA LEU A 171 10.21 -3.56 -11.06
C LEU A 171 11.25 -4.65 -11.30
N ARG A 172 10.76 -5.89 -11.49
CA ARG A 172 11.56 -7.02 -11.97
C ARG A 172 12.05 -6.82 -13.40
#